data_AF-A0A543AZ73-F1
#
_entry.id   AF-A0A543AZ73-F1
#
_cell.length_a   1.000
_cell.length_b   1.000
_cell.length_c   1.000
_cell.angle_alpha   90.00
_cell.angle_beta   90.00
_cell.angle_gamma   90.00
#
_symmetry.space_group_name_H-M   'P 1'
#
loop_
_entity.id
_entity.type
_entity.pdbx_description
1 polymer ?
#
loop_
_entity_poly.entity_id
_entity_poly.type
_entity_poly.pdbx_seq_one_letter_code
_entity_poly.pdbx_strand_id
1 'polypeptide(L)'
;MRLFRIVAVGTAMLCWATAALIGATASDDTTAASASRLTATVELRRIPGDDRVLAIAVENHGDHPITVIGAELATDSFTPTGLLPVEVTVPVGAIRDVFIAYGRGICGDELSPTAAPATARLLLTDRQRVDLALPHPDGTLDRLLATDCAAAYLDRTVSIAFRDWDTDSDGRLRANLELTRVGGAEPFRLDRLSGNPHFDLTVVATAEPVAILDGRDDRMTVPVVVDVDCDAHNLAEAKQPFRFPLWLTVGDRVAIPTTIPVTTSDIAHLETLRTRRCG
;
A
#
# COMPACT_ATOMS: atom_id res chain seq x y z
N MET A 1 23.54 46.10 53.08
CA MET A 1 24.14 46.36 54.41
C MET A 1 24.36 45.03 55.12
N ARG A 2 25.56 44.83 55.71
CA ARG A 2 26.02 43.71 56.58
C ARG A 2 26.17 42.35 55.87
N LEU A 3 27.33 41.82 55.45
CA LEU A 3 28.73 41.80 55.94
C LEU A 3 28.93 40.99 57.25
N PHE A 4 29.48 39.76 57.15
CA PHE A 4 30.42 39.02 58.05
C PHE A 4 30.74 37.66 57.35
N ARG A 5 31.95 37.28 56.87
CA ARG A 5 33.27 36.97 57.51
C ARG A 5 33.14 35.90 58.62
N ILE A 6 33.91 34.80 58.76
CA ILE A 6 35.27 34.40 58.31
C ILE A 6 35.56 32.92 58.75
N VAL A 7 36.34 32.17 57.95
CA VAL A 7 37.45 31.19 58.23
C VAL A 7 37.27 29.89 59.07
N ALA A 8 37.71 28.75 58.50
CA ALA A 8 38.85 27.88 58.92
C ALA A 8 38.79 26.53 58.16
N VAL A 9 39.64 26.25 57.15
CA VAL A 9 40.97 25.59 57.20
C VAL A 9 41.04 24.35 58.08
N GLY A 10 41.19 23.18 57.43
CA GLY A 10 41.58 21.91 58.03
C GLY A 10 42.11 20.95 56.96
N THR A 11 43.44 20.93 56.81
CA THR A 11 44.24 20.01 55.98
C THR A 11 44.49 18.67 56.68
N ALA A 12 44.94 17.69 55.87
CA ALA A 12 45.50 16.35 56.18
C ALA A 12 44.50 15.21 55.88
N MET A 13 44.87 14.05 55.34
CA MET A 13 46.16 13.41 55.16
C MET A 13 46.00 12.27 54.12
N LEU A 14 47.09 11.97 53.41
CA LEU A 14 47.23 10.91 52.41
C LEU A 14 47.03 9.51 53.02
N CYS A 15 46.32 8.61 52.32
CA CYS A 15 46.52 7.16 52.46
C CYS A 15 46.23 6.45 51.12
N TRP A 16 47.25 5.75 50.61
CA TRP A 16 47.20 4.87 49.45
C TRP A 16 46.47 3.56 49.79
N ALA A 17 45.66 3.04 48.86
CA ALA A 17 45.44 1.61 48.70
C ALA A 17 44.96 1.28 47.28
N THR A 18 45.84 0.61 46.54
CA THR A 18 45.58 -0.16 45.32
C THR A 18 44.62 -1.32 45.59
N ALA A 19 43.57 -1.52 44.78
CA ALA A 19 43.03 -2.85 44.48
C ALA A 19 41.98 -2.84 43.35
N ALA A 20 42.15 -3.80 42.44
CA ALA A 20 41.17 -4.46 41.59
C ALA A 20 40.55 -3.70 40.40
N LEU A 21 41.10 -3.99 39.21
CA LEU A 21 40.31 -4.17 38.00
C LEU A 21 39.20 -5.19 38.29
N ILE A 22 37.94 -4.76 38.22
CA ILE A 22 36.83 -5.63 37.83
C ILE A 22 36.17 -4.92 36.66
N GLY A 23 36.47 -5.43 35.47
CA GLY A 23 35.71 -5.10 34.28
C GLY A 23 34.28 -5.56 34.48
N ALA A 24 33.39 -4.62 34.75
CA ALA A 24 31.97 -4.81 34.51
C ALA A 24 31.74 -4.55 33.02
N THR A 25 31.96 -5.58 32.20
CA THR A 25 31.29 -5.69 30.90
C THR A 25 29.81 -5.85 31.21
N ALA A 26 29.10 -4.72 31.32
CA ALA A 26 27.66 -4.70 31.45
C ALA A 26 27.08 -5.44 30.25
N SER A 27 26.35 -6.51 30.56
CA SER A 27 25.77 -7.46 29.64
C SER A 27 24.84 -6.79 28.62
N ASP A 28 25.27 -6.80 27.37
CA ASP A 28 24.44 -6.47 26.19
C ASP A 28 23.60 -7.69 25.72
N ASP A 29 23.57 -8.78 26.51
CA ASP A 29 22.99 -10.08 26.12
C ASP A 29 21.46 -10.16 26.24
N THR A 30 20.82 -9.30 27.03
CA THR A 30 19.36 -9.38 27.22
C THR A 30 18.58 -8.90 25.99
N THR A 31 19.12 -7.93 25.24
CA THR A 31 18.44 -7.35 24.07
C THR A 31 18.39 -8.33 22.89
N ALA A 32 19.42 -9.15 22.69
CA ALA A 32 19.44 -10.16 21.63
C ALA A 32 18.51 -11.37 21.92
N ALA A 33 18.29 -11.68 23.20
CA ALA A 33 17.54 -12.87 23.62
C ALA A 33 16.02 -12.79 23.45
N SER A 34 15.45 -11.58 23.34
CA SER A 34 14.01 -11.37 23.11
C SER A 34 13.65 -11.42 21.61
N ALA A 35 14.51 -10.87 20.75
CA ALA A 35 14.34 -10.92 19.29
C ALA A 35 14.38 -12.36 18.75
N SER A 36 15.22 -13.22 19.33
CA SER A 36 15.37 -14.62 18.90
C SER A 36 14.15 -15.51 19.15
N ARG A 37 13.14 -15.02 19.89
CA ARG A 37 11.91 -15.75 20.22
C ARG A 37 10.69 -15.21 19.49
N LEU A 38 10.86 -14.28 18.56
CA LEU A 38 9.78 -13.81 17.69
C LEU A 38 10.07 -14.21 16.25
N THR A 39 9.02 -14.53 15.51
CA THR A 39 9.08 -14.70 14.06
C THR A 39 8.01 -13.84 13.41
N ALA A 40 8.24 -13.46 12.15
CA ALA A 40 7.30 -12.66 11.39
C ALA A 40 7.18 -13.15 9.95
N THR A 41 5.97 -13.08 9.41
CA THR A 41 5.67 -13.20 7.98
C THR A 41 4.82 -12.02 7.54
N VAL A 42 4.74 -11.78 6.23
CA VAL A 42 3.85 -10.77 5.66
C VAL A 42 2.68 -11.45 4.97
N GLU A 43 1.48 -10.98 5.29
CA GLU A 43 0.24 -11.44 4.68
C GLU A 43 -0.58 -10.28 4.16
N LEU A 44 -1.23 -10.50 3.01
CA LEU A 44 -2.25 -9.59 2.52
C LEU A 44 -3.57 -9.91 3.19
N ARG A 45 -4.02 -9.03 4.08
CA ARG A 45 -5.35 -9.09 4.68
C ARG A 45 -6.27 -8.08 4.01
N ARG A 46 -7.50 -8.49 3.72
CA ARG A 46 -8.50 -7.57 3.15
C ARG A 46 -9.01 -6.66 4.26
N ILE A 47 -8.56 -5.40 4.27
CA ILE A 47 -9.09 -4.37 5.16
C ILE A 47 -10.01 -3.46 4.35
N PRO A 48 -11.31 -3.34 4.69
CA PRO A 48 -12.20 -2.44 3.99
C PRO A 48 -11.72 -0.99 4.07
N GLY A 49 -11.58 -0.33 2.91
CA GLY A 49 -11.31 1.11 2.83
C GLY A 49 -9.84 1.51 2.79
N ASP A 50 -8.90 0.56 2.89
CA ASP A 50 -7.46 0.84 2.81
C ASP A 50 -6.78 -0.14 1.83
N ASP A 51 -6.26 0.37 0.72
CA ASP A 51 -5.57 -0.41 -0.31
C ASP A 51 -4.05 -0.50 -0.08
N ARG A 52 -3.52 0.14 0.96
CA ARG A 52 -2.08 0.17 1.26
C ARG A 52 -1.74 -0.25 2.68
N VAL A 53 -2.49 -1.21 3.22
CA VAL A 53 -2.17 -1.87 4.48
C VAL A 53 -1.80 -3.34 4.25
N LEU A 54 -0.78 -3.79 4.98
CA LEU A 54 -0.41 -5.20 5.08
C LEU A 54 -0.47 -5.64 6.54
N ALA A 55 -0.54 -6.95 6.76
CA ALA A 55 -0.38 -7.55 8.07
C ALA A 55 1.03 -8.11 8.21
N ILE A 56 1.75 -7.69 9.26
CA ILE A 56 2.90 -8.44 9.76
C ILE A 56 2.36 -9.44 10.77
N ALA A 57 2.34 -10.72 10.42
CA ALA A 57 1.91 -11.78 11.32
C ALA A 57 3.05 -12.11 12.28
N VAL A 58 2.98 -11.59 13.50
CA VAL A 58 4.00 -11.77 14.55
C VAL A 58 3.64 -12.96 15.42
N GLU A 59 4.56 -13.90 15.55
CA GLU A 59 4.44 -15.05 16.43
C GLU A 59 5.37 -14.92 17.63
N ASN A 60 4.86 -15.27 18.81
CA ASN A 60 5.61 -15.20 20.07
C ASN A 60 5.94 -16.60 20.60
N HIS A 61 7.22 -16.97 20.49
CA HIS A 61 7.81 -18.20 21.03
C HIS A 61 8.49 -17.99 22.39
N GLY A 62 8.27 -16.84 23.03
CA GLY A 62 8.78 -16.49 24.35
C GLY A 62 7.96 -17.07 25.51
N ASP A 63 8.35 -16.71 26.73
CA ASP A 63 7.71 -17.22 27.96
C ASP A 63 6.64 -16.24 28.52
N HIS A 64 6.55 -15.04 27.95
CA HIS A 64 5.65 -13.98 28.38
C HIS A 64 4.96 -13.30 27.18
N PRO A 65 3.72 -12.82 27.34
CA PRO A 65 3.09 -11.97 26.34
C PRO A 65 3.94 -10.72 26.07
N ILE A 66 3.98 -10.30 24.82
CA ILE A 66 4.61 -9.05 24.41
C ILE A 66 3.57 -8.08 23.87
N THR A 67 3.83 -6.78 23.96
CA THR A 67 2.97 -5.76 23.35
C THR A 67 3.80 -4.92 22.40
N VAL A 68 3.42 -4.98 21.11
CA VAL A 68 3.98 -4.16 20.04
C VAL A 68 3.25 -2.83 20.03
N ILE A 69 3.99 -1.73 20.18
CA ILE A 69 3.49 -0.35 20.17
C ILE A 69 3.94 0.47 18.95
N GLY A 70 4.79 -0.11 18.11
CA GLY A 70 5.18 0.48 16.84
C GLY A 70 5.64 -0.59 15.87
N ALA A 71 5.39 -0.39 14.57
CA ALA A 71 5.85 -1.30 13.54
C ALA A 71 6.18 -0.57 12.24
N GLU A 72 7.16 -1.09 11.50
CA GLU A 72 7.60 -0.62 10.17
C GLU A 72 7.96 -1.83 9.30
N LEU A 73 7.60 -1.77 8.02
CA LEU A 73 8.21 -2.61 6.99
C LEU A 73 9.44 -1.90 6.44
N ALA A 74 10.63 -2.44 6.71
CA ALA A 74 11.90 -1.93 6.20
C ALA A 74 12.38 -2.79 5.04
N THR A 75 12.48 -2.19 3.85
CA THR A 75 12.95 -2.84 2.62
C THR A 75 13.30 -1.76 1.59
N ASP A 76 14.22 -2.07 0.67
CA ASP A 76 14.59 -1.17 -0.42
C ASP A 76 13.57 -1.18 -1.57
N SER A 77 12.55 -2.04 -1.52
CA SER A 77 11.51 -2.13 -2.55
C SER A 77 10.35 -1.15 -2.39
N PHE A 78 10.19 -0.53 -1.22
CA PHE A 78 9.10 0.40 -0.96
C PHE A 78 9.62 1.66 -0.28
N THR A 79 9.01 2.81 -0.55
CA THR A 79 9.34 4.06 0.16
C THR A 79 9.13 3.86 1.67
N PRO A 80 10.09 4.27 2.52
CA PRO A 80 9.92 4.15 3.96
C PRO A 80 8.72 4.95 4.46
N THR A 81 7.91 4.33 5.31
CA THR A 81 6.81 5.00 6.05
C THR A 81 7.24 5.46 7.43
N GLY A 82 8.39 4.97 7.93
CA GLY A 82 8.81 5.14 9.30
C GLY A 82 8.04 4.23 10.26
N LEU A 83 8.39 4.30 11.54
CA LEU A 83 7.72 3.57 12.59
C LEU A 83 6.29 4.10 12.80
N LEU A 84 5.29 3.29 12.47
CA LEU A 84 3.88 3.63 12.66
C LEU A 84 3.40 3.18 14.05
N PRO A 85 2.62 4.02 14.77
CA PRO A 85 2.06 3.63 16.05
C PRO A 85 1.01 2.54 15.85
N VAL A 86 1.13 1.48 16.64
CA VAL A 86 0.16 0.38 16.72
C VAL A 86 -0.01 0.03 18.19
N GLU A 87 -0.97 -0.84 18.53
CA GLU A 87 -1.00 -1.44 19.87
C GLU A 87 -1.58 -2.85 19.75
N VAL A 88 -0.69 -3.84 19.77
CA VAL A 88 -1.06 -5.25 19.60
C VAL A 88 -0.33 -6.09 20.65
N THR A 89 -1.11 -6.79 21.49
CA THR A 89 -0.55 -7.78 22.40
C THR A 89 -0.51 -9.15 21.74
N VAL A 90 0.66 -9.77 21.71
CA VAL A 90 0.92 -11.11 21.17
C VAL A 90 1.10 -12.09 22.33
N PRO A 91 0.08 -12.91 22.64
CA PRO A 91 0.21 -13.95 23.67
C PRO A 91 1.27 -14.98 23.31
N VAL A 92 1.78 -15.68 24.32
CA VAL A 92 2.71 -16.82 24.14
C VAL A 92 2.04 -17.91 23.29
N GLY A 93 2.79 -18.44 22.32
CA GLY A 93 2.35 -19.51 21.42
C GLY A 93 1.25 -19.10 20.46
N ALA A 94 1.07 -17.79 20.22
CA ALA A 94 0.05 -17.26 19.35
C ALA A 94 0.63 -16.36 18.26
N ILE A 95 -0.08 -16.29 17.13
CA ILE A 95 0.16 -15.35 16.04
C ILE A 95 -0.83 -14.20 16.15
N ARG A 96 -0.36 -12.97 15.94
CA ARG A 96 -1.20 -11.78 15.81
C ARG A 96 -0.77 -10.92 14.64
N ASP A 97 -1.76 -10.44 13.91
CA ASP A 97 -1.54 -9.50 12.82
C ASP A 97 -1.29 -8.10 13.39
N VAL A 98 -0.16 -7.52 13.01
CA VAL A 98 0.14 -6.10 13.21
C VAL A 98 -0.08 -5.40 11.88
N PHE A 99 -1.17 -4.65 11.80
CA PHE A 99 -1.56 -3.93 10.59
C PHE A 99 -0.77 -2.63 10.46
N ILE A 100 -0.07 -2.45 9.34
CA ILE A 100 0.67 -1.23 9.04
C ILE A 100 0.45 -0.79 7.60
N ALA A 101 0.48 0.52 7.39
CA ALA A 101 0.57 1.07 6.05
C ALA A 101 1.98 0.83 5.48
N TYR A 102 2.07 0.56 4.18
CA TYR A 102 3.34 0.44 3.45
C TYR A 102 3.45 1.51 2.36
N GLY A 103 4.68 1.99 2.14
CA GLY A 103 4.93 3.06 1.17
C GLY A 103 4.85 2.56 -0.27
N ARG A 104 5.00 3.48 -1.23
CA ARG A 104 4.94 3.18 -2.67
C ARG A 104 6.09 2.28 -3.12
N GLY A 105 5.82 1.36 -4.02
CA GLY A 105 6.84 0.55 -4.67
C GLY A 105 7.87 1.43 -5.39
N ILE A 106 9.15 1.09 -5.22
CA ILE A 106 10.27 1.73 -5.90
C ILE A 106 10.51 0.94 -7.18
N CYS A 107 10.07 1.51 -8.30
CA CYS A 107 9.93 0.78 -9.55
C CYS A 107 10.99 1.14 -10.58
N GLY A 108 11.52 0.11 -11.24
CA GLY A 108 12.28 0.23 -12.48
C GLY A 108 11.40 0.01 -13.72
N ASP A 109 12.00 -0.57 -14.76
CA ASP A 109 11.32 -0.89 -16.03
C ASP A 109 10.67 -2.29 -16.06
N GLU A 110 10.97 -3.12 -15.06
CA GLU A 110 10.35 -4.43 -14.89
C GLU A 110 8.94 -4.30 -14.30
N LEU A 111 7.97 -5.03 -14.86
CA LEU A 111 6.57 -5.01 -14.37
C LEU A 111 6.31 -5.99 -13.23
N SER A 112 7.11 -7.05 -13.15
CA SER A 112 6.95 -8.11 -12.14
C SER A 112 8.26 -8.35 -11.38
N PRO A 113 8.85 -7.31 -10.77
CA PRO A 113 10.10 -7.45 -10.04
C PRO A 113 9.92 -8.31 -8.77
N THR A 114 11.00 -8.97 -8.36
CA THR A 114 11.10 -9.57 -7.02
C THR A 114 11.43 -8.49 -5.99
N ALA A 115 10.71 -8.48 -4.87
CA ALA A 115 10.98 -7.59 -3.77
C ALA A 115 12.33 -7.92 -3.10
N ALA A 116 13.07 -6.87 -2.72
CA ALA A 116 14.29 -6.99 -1.95
C ALA A 116 14.00 -7.61 -0.58
N PRO A 117 15.00 -8.25 0.06
CA PRO A 117 14.87 -8.73 1.43
C PRO A 117 14.27 -7.66 2.35
N ALA A 118 13.36 -8.08 3.21
CA ALA A 118 12.59 -7.19 4.05
C ALA A 118 12.73 -7.55 5.53
N THR A 119 12.58 -6.55 6.39
CA THR A 119 12.63 -6.67 7.84
C THR A 119 11.40 -6.02 8.44
N ALA A 120 10.69 -6.73 9.31
CA ALA A 120 9.70 -6.13 10.19
C ALA A 120 10.41 -5.54 11.41
N ARG A 121 10.40 -4.21 11.53
CA ARG A 121 10.95 -3.52 12.70
C ARG A 121 9.82 -3.23 13.68
N LEU A 122 9.92 -3.77 14.89
CA LEU A 122 8.93 -3.64 15.95
C LEU A 122 9.48 -2.79 17.10
N LEU A 123 8.61 -1.98 17.71
CA LEU A 123 8.85 -1.31 18.99
C LEU A 123 7.93 -1.92 20.04
N LEU A 124 8.50 -2.37 21.15
CA LEU A 124 7.76 -2.98 22.26
C LEU A 124 7.48 -1.96 23.38
N THR A 125 6.55 -2.26 24.28
CA THR A 125 6.15 -1.38 25.41
C THR A 125 7.29 -1.01 26.36
N ASP A 126 8.29 -1.88 26.50
CA ASP A 126 9.51 -1.64 27.27
C ASP A 126 10.55 -0.77 26.52
N ARG A 127 10.17 -0.26 25.33
CA ARG A 127 10.99 0.52 24.38
C ARG A 127 12.07 -0.29 23.68
N GLN A 128 12.06 -1.62 23.78
CA GLN A 128 12.92 -2.46 22.99
C GLN A 128 12.56 -2.38 21.50
N ARG A 129 13.58 -2.30 20.65
CA ARG A 129 13.45 -2.47 19.19
C ARG A 129 13.84 -3.88 18.80
N VAL A 130 13.03 -4.49 17.94
CA VAL A 130 13.24 -5.85 17.45
C VAL A 130 13.15 -5.84 15.92
N ASP A 131 14.17 -6.37 15.27
CA ASP A 131 14.22 -6.51 13.82
C ASP A 131 14.03 -7.99 13.46
N LEU A 132 12.94 -8.29 12.76
CA LEU A 132 12.59 -9.64 12.33
C LEU A 132 12.76 -9.74 10.82
N ALA A 133 13.74 -10.52 10.38
CA ALA A 133 13.90 -10.83 8.95
C ALA A 133 12.65 -11.57 8.46
N LEU A 134 12.07 -11.09 7.36
CA LEU A 134 10.96 -11.73 6.71
C LEU A 134 11.47 -12.81 5.75
N PRO A 135 10.66 -13.85 5.44
CA PRO A 135 11.01 -14.82 4.40
C PRO A 135 11.41 -14.12 3.10
N HIS A 136 12.38 -14.70 2.39
CA HIS A 136 12.79 -14.20 1.08
C HIS A 136 13.13 -15.40 0.16
N PRO A 137 12.58 -15.45 -1.07
CA PRO A 137 11.60 -14.52 -1.65
C PRO A 137 10.25 -14.52 -0.89
N ASP A 138 9.53 -13.41 -0.96
CA ASP A 138 8.19 -13.26 -0.35
C ASP A 138 7.17 -12.96 -1.45
N GLY A 139 6.33 -13.94 -1.76
CA GLY A 139 5.34 -13.81 -2.84
C GLY A 139 4.23 -12.79 -2.57
N THR A 140 4.05 -12.34 -1.31
CA THR A 140 3.13 -11.24 -1.00
C THR A 140 3.77 -9.91 -1.36
N LEU A 141 5.01 -9.67 -0.93
CA LEU A 141 5.74 -8.44 -1.27
C LEU A 141 6.01 -8.32 -2.77
N ASP A 142 6.36 -9.43 -3.44
CA ASP A 142 6.51 -9.47 -4.91
C ASP A 142 5.23 -9.00 -5.62
N ARG A 143 4.07 -9.50 -5.18
CA ARG A 143 2.76 -9.13 -5.76
C ARG A 143 2.42 -7.66 -5.54
N LEU A 144 2.68 -7.14 -4.34
CA LEU A 144 2.47 -5.72 -4.03
C LEU A 144 3.36 -4.83 -4.89
N LEU A 145 4.65 -5.18 -5.00
CA LEU A 145 5.61 -4.44 -5.81
C LEU A 145 5.25 -4.48 -7.29
N ALA A 146 4.91 -5.65 -7.83
CA ALA A 146 4.46 -5.81 -9.20
C ALA A 146 3.20 -4.96 -9.50
N THR A 147 2.26 -4.89 -8.56
CA THR A 147 1.05 -4.06 -8.70
C THR A 147 1.40 -2.58 -8.79
N ASP A 148 2.26 -2.09 -7.89
CA ASP A 148 2.71 -0.69 -7.91
C ASP A 148 3.50 -0.35 -9.17
N CYS A 149 4.38 -1.25 -9.62
CA CYS A 149 5.22 -1.02 -10.78
C CYS A 149 4.46 -1.10 -12.10
N ALA A 150 3.47 -1.97 -12.17
CA ALA A 150 2.49 -2.00 -13.25
C ALA A 150 1.68 -0.68 -13.33
N ALA A 151 1.16 -0.18 -12.20
CA ALA A 151 0.44 1.08 -12.16
C ALA A 151 1.33 2.27 -12.56
N ALA A 152 2.53 2.36 -11.97
CA ALA A 152 3.51 3.39 -12.31
C ALA A 152 3.96 3.32 -13.78
N TYR A 153 3.94 2.13 -14.39
CA TYR A 153 4.23 1.96 -15.82
C TYR A 153 3.09 2.49 -16.70
N LEU A 154 1.84 2.22 -16.33
CA LEU A 154 0.71 2.77 -17.06
C LEU A 154 0.65 4.30 -16.94
N ASP A 155 0.84 4.86 -15.74
CA ASP A 155 0.79 6.30 -15.50
C ASP A 155 1.78 7.10 -16.35
N ARG A 156 2.97 6.53 -16.64
CA ARG A 156 3.99 7.16 -17.49
C ARG A 156 3.79 6.92 -19.00
N THR A 157 2.87 6.04 -19.37
CA THR A 157 2.72 5.55 -20.75
C THR A 157 1.39 6.00 -21.37
N VAL A 158 0.30 5.99 -20.59
CA VAL A 158 -1.05 6.27 -21.06
C VAL A 158 -1.86 7.09 -20.04
N SER A 159 -2.57 8.10 -20.52
CA SER A 159 -3.64 8.79 -19.79
C SER A 159 -4.98 8.20 -20.20
N ILE A 160 -5.85 7.94 -19.23
CA ILE A 160 -7.18 7.36 -19.43
C ILE A 160 -8.23 8.30 -18.84
N ALA A 161 -9.25 8.67 -19.61
CA ALA A 161 -10.30 9.57 -19.13
C ALA A 161 -11.65 9.31 -19.82
N PHE A 162 -12.74 9.55 -19.08
CA PHE A 162 -14.04 9.75 -19.72
C PHE A 162 -14.12 11.14 -20.36
N ARG A 163 -14.78 11.20 -21.52
CA ARG A 163 -15.03 12.41 -22.31
C ARG A 163 -16.47 12.39 -22.82
N ASP A 164 -16.96 13.58 -23.16
CA ASP A 164 -18.20 13.79 -23.94
C ASP A 164 -19.42 13.06 -23.37
N TRP A 165 -19.67 13.23 -22.07
CA TRP A 165 -20.86 12.68 -21.43
C TRP A 165 -22.14 13.25 -22.05
N ASP A 166 -23.07 12.36 -22.42
CA ASP A 166 -24.41 12.70 -22.87
C ASP A 166 -25.44 11.69 -22.31
N THR A 167 -26.72 12.07 -22.26
CA THR A 167 -27.80 11.17 -21.90
C THR A 167 -28.53 10.70 -23.16
N ASP A 168 -28.66 9.40 -23.36
CA ASP A 168 -29.39 8.86 -24.50
C ASP A 168 -30.91 8.86 -24.30
N SER A 169 -31.65 8.47 -25.33
CA SER A 169 -33.11 8.46 -25.31
C SER A 169 -33.72 7.51 -24.27
N ASP A 170 -32.97 6.50 -23.84
CA ASP A 170 -33.40 5.52 -22.83
C ASP A 170 -33.03 5.99 -21.41
N GLY A 171 -32.42 7.17 -21.27
CA GLY A 171 -31.97 7.71 -20.00
C GLY A 171 -30.65 7.11 -19.50
N ARG A 172 -29.92 6.36 -20.35
CA ARG A 172 -28.56 5.88 -20.04
C ARG A 172 -27.54 6.96 -20.35
N LEU A 173 -26.34 6.83 -19.78
CA LEU A 173 -25.24 7.74 -20.12
C LEU A 173 -24.40 7.18 -21.27
N ARG A 174 -24.04 8.04 -22.22
CA ARG A 174 -23.02 7.79 -23.23
C ARG A 174 -21.77 8.58 -22.87
N ALA A 175 -20.61 7.98 -23.10
CA ALA A 175 -19.33 8.67 -22.98
C ALA A 175 -18.33 8.07 -23.97
N ASN A 176 -17.21 8.77 -24.12
CA ASN A 176 -16.03 8.31 -24.80
C ASN A 176 -14.96 7.99 -23.75
N LEU A 177 -14.50 6.75 -23.69
CA LEU A 177 -13.27 6.43 -22.97
C LEU A 177 -12.07 6.76 -23.88
N GLU A 178 -11.37 7.83 -23.54
CA GLU A 178 -10.19 8.30 -24.26
C GLU A 178 -8.92 7.74 -23.61
N LEU A 179 -8.10 7.06 -24.40
CA LEU A 179 -6.76 6.62 -24.04
C LEU A 179 -5.76 7.42 -24.87
N THR A 180 -4.90 8.18 -24.20
CA THR A 180 -3.92 9.07 -24.84
C THR A 180 -2.51 8.65 -24.44
N ARG A 181 -1.63 8.43 -25.41
CA ARG A 181 -0.22 8.16 -25.21
C ARG A 181 0.46 9.38 -24.58
N VAL A 182 1.15 9.17 -23.48
CA VAL A 182 1.97 10.20 -22.81
C VAL A 182 3.45 9.83 -22.72
N GLY A 183 3.79 8.57 -23.03
CA GLY A 183 5.17 8.09 -23.10
C GLY A 183 5.30 6.80 -23.91
N GLY A 184 6.53 6.52 -24.38
CA GLY A 184 6.84 5.35 -25.20
C GLY A 184 6.30 5.43 -26.63
N ALA A 185 6.55 4.39 -27.42
CA ALA A 185 6.06 4.24 -28.80
C ALA A 185 5.42 2.87 -29.07
N GLU A 186 5.27 2.06 -28.03
CA GLU A 186 4.71 0.71 -28.13
C GLU A 186 3.19 0.78 -28.41
N PRO A 187 2.63 -0.12 -29.23
CA PRO A 187 1.19 -0.16 -29.45
C PRO A 187 0.43 -0.42 -28.14
N PHE A 188 -0.79 0.10 -28.04
CA PHE A 188 -1.70 -0.22 -26.93
C PHE A 188 -2.84 -1.10 -27.42
N ARG A 189 -3.26 -2.04 -26.58
CA ARG A 189 -4.44 -2.85 -26.82
C ARG A 189 -5.31 -2.80 -25.57
N LEU A 190 -6.51 -2.28 -25.71
CA LEU A 190 -7.53 -2.36 -24.67
C LEU A 190 -8.18 -3.72 -24.79
N ASP A 191 -7.88 -4.61 -23.85
CA ASP A 191 -8.25 -6.02 -23.93
C ASP A 191 -9.67 -6.22 -23.41
N ARG A 192 -9.96 -5.56 -22.29
CA ARG A 192 -11.22 -5.68 -21.58
C ARG A 192 -11.51 -4.40 -20.84
N LEU A 193 -12.80 -4.06 -20.80
CA LEU A 193 -13.38 -3.03 -19.96
C LEU A 193 -14.56 -3.66 -19.22
N SER A 194 -14.77 -3.31 -17.96
CA SER A 194 -15.89 -3.85 -17.18
C SER A 194 -16.51 -2.78 -16.29
N GLY A 195 -17.82 -2.94 -16.06
CA GLY A 195 -18.57 -2.18 -15.06
C GLY A 195 -18.18 -2.57 -13.64
N ASN A 196 -19.04 -2.20 -12.71
CA ASN A 196 -18.98 -2.65 -11.33
C ASN A 196 -20.41 -2.96 -10.84
N PRO A 197 -20.59 -3.51 -9.63
CA PRO A 197 -21.93 -3.90 -9.16
C PRO A 197 -22.98 -2.77 -9.11
N HIS A 198 -22.59 -1.50 -9.25
CA HIS A 198 -23.49 -0.34 -9.25
C HIS A 198 -23.77 0.16 -10.64
N PHE A 199 -22.77 0.10 -11.50
CA PHE A 199 -22.81 0.69 -12.83
C PHE A 199 -22.34 -0.32 -13.86
N ASP A 200 -23.26 -0.72 -14.73
CA ASP A 200 -22.92 -1.46 -15.93
C ASP A 200 -22.19 -0.52 -16.89
N LEU A 201 -21.03 -0.96 -17.40
CA LEU A 201 -20.24 -0.23 -18.40
C LEU A 201 -20.06 -1.12 -19.62
N THR A 202 -20.71 -0.74 -20.71
CA THR A 202 -20.73 -1.54 -21.95
C THR A 202 -20.06 -0.77 -23.08
N VAL A 203 -19.19 -1.43 -23.84
CA VAL A 203 -18.62 -0.86 -25.07
C VAL A 203 -19.66 -0.94 -26.20
N VAL A 204 -19.81 0.13 -26.97
CA VAL A 204 -20.78 0.16 -28.09
C VAL A 204 -20.40 -0.81 -29.21
N ALA A 205 -19.09 -1.00 -29.45
CA ALA A 205 -18.57 -1.98 -30.40
C ALA A 205 -18.19 -3.29 -29.67
N THR A 206 -18.72 -4.43 -30.13
CA THR A 206 -18.48 -5.75 -29.54
C THR A 206 -17.35 -6.50 -30.27
N ALA A 207 -16.14 -5.95 -30.29
CA ALA A 207 -14.96 -6.59 -30.86
C ALA A 207 -13.97 -7.02 -29.75
N GLU A 208 -13.20 -8.08 -30.01
CA GLU A 208 -12.05 -8.48 -29.20
C GLU A 208 -10.76 -8.37 -30.05
N PRO A 209 -9.73 -7.62 -29.61
CA PRO A 209 -9.72 -6.71 -28.45
C PRO A 209 -10.74 -5.58 -28.60
N VAL A 210 -11.07 -4.92 -27.48
CA VAL A 210 -12.02 -3.80 -27.46
C VAL A 210 -11.58 -2.69 -28.42
N ALA A 211 -10.28 -2.35 -28.40
CA ALA A 211 -9.68 -1.41 -29.34
C ALA A 211 -8.14 -1.55 -29.36
N ILE A 212 -7.52 -1.09 -30.45
CA ILE A 212 -6.05 -1.07 -30.65
C ILE A 212 -5.64 0.35 -31.02
N LEU A 213 -4.61 0.86 -30.35
CA LEU A 213 -3.88 2.06 -30.74
C LEU A 213 -2.55 1.65 -31.36
N ASP A 214 -2.40 1.86 -32.66
CA ASP A 214 -1.13 1.61 -33.33
C ASP A 214 -0.02 2.53 -32.79
N GLY A 215 1.24 2.08 -32.88
CA GLY A 215 2.40 2.82 -32.36
C GLY A 215 2.67 4.19 -33.02
N ARG A 216 1.91 4.56 -34.05
CA ARG A 216 2.00 5.86 -34.76
C ARG A 216 0.95 6.87 -34.34
N ASP A 217 -0.09 6.42 -33.65
CA ASP A 217 -1.17 7.26 -33.18
C ASP A 217 -1.00 7.56 -31.68
N ASP A 218 -1.42 8.77 -31.29
CA ASP A 218 -1.30 9.23 -29.91
C ASP A 218 -2.59 9.07 -29.11
N ARG A 219 -3.71 8.72 -29.75
CA ARG A 219 -5.01 8.69 -29.09
C ARG A 219 -5.96 7.64 -29.69
N MET A 220 -6.64 6.94 -28.80
CA MET A 220 -7.74 6.02 -29.08
C MET A 220 -9.00 6.46 -28.34
N THR A 221 -10.15 6.33 -28.99
CA THR A 221 -11.45 6.64 -28.39
C THR A 221 -12.35 5.42 -28.46
N VAL A 222 -12.91 5.03 -27.31
CA VAL A 222 -13.80 3.88 -27.18
C VAL A 222 -15.16 4.36 -26.69
N PRO A 223 -16.19 4.38 -27.55
CA PRO A 223 -17.54 4.76 -27.14
C PRO A 223 -18.12 3.73 -26.17
N VAL A 224 -18.66 4.21 -25.06
CA VAL A 224 -19.23 3.40 -23.99
C VAL A 224 -20.62 3.90 -23.60
N VAL A 225 -21.42 2.99 -23.04
CA VAL A 225 -22.70 3.26 -22.41
C VAL A 225 -22.61 2.84 -20.96
N VAL A 226 -23.07 3.71 -20.06
CA VAL A 226 -23.19 3.44 -18.64
C VAL A 226 -24.65 3.38 -18.25
N ASP A 227 -25.01 2.34 -17.50
CA ASP A 227 -26.29 2.21 -16.83
C ASP A 227 -26.09 1.96 -15.33
N VAL A 228 -27.15 2.10 -14.53
CA VAL A 228 -27.14 1.89 -13.09
C VAL A 228 -28.02 0.69 -12.73
N ASP A 229 -27.50 -0.17 -11.85
CA ASP A 229 -28.29 -1.20 -11.20
C ASP A 229 -28.95 -0.61 -9.94
N CYS A 230 -30.29 -0.62 -9.92
CA CYS A 230 -31.10 -0.08 -8.83
C CYS A 230 -31.45 -1.13 -7.76
N ASP A 231 -30.85 -2.32 -7.80
CA ASP A 231 -31.02 -3.30 -6.75
C ASP A 231 -30.55 -2.74 -5.38
N ALA A 232 -31.44 -2.82 -4.39
CA ALA A 232 -31.22 -2.21 -3.08
C ALA A 232 -30.04 -2.84 -2.32
N HIS A 233 -29.74 -4.12 -2.57
CA HIS A 233 -28.58 -4.79 -1.97
C HIS A 233 -27.29 -4.27 -2.60
N ASN A 234 -27.23 -4.17 -3.93
CA ASN A 234 -26.07 -3.61 -4.62
C ASN A 234 -25.79 -2.18 -4.12
N LEU A 235 -26.81 -1.31 -4.08
CA LEU A 235 -26.68 0.08 -3.60
C LEU A 235 -26.21 0.20 -2.14
N ALA A 236 -26.60 -0.74 -1.27
CA ALA A 236 -26.22 -0.70 0.15
C ALA A 236 -24.78 -1.19 0.40
N GLU A 237 -24.23 -2.04 -0.47
CA GLU A 237 -22.88 -2.61 -0.32
C GLU A 237 -21.76 -1.81 -1.04
N ALA A 238 -22.12 -0.64 -1.56
CA ALA A 238 -21.29 0.31 -2.30
C ALA A 238 -20.04 0.87 -1.59
N LYS A 239 -18.98 0.08 -1.41
CA LYS A 239 -17.74 0.63 -0.79
C LYS A 239 -16.95 1.53 -1.74
N GLN A 240 -16.92 1.21 -3.03
CA GLN A 240 -16.17 1.92 -4.07
C GLN A 240 -16.96 1.97 -5.40
N PRO A 241 -18.13 2.64 -5.44
CA PRO A 241 -19.07 2.56 -6.56
C PRO A 241 -18.54 3.12 -7.89
N PHE A 242 -17.41 3.84 -7.87
CA PHE A 242 -16.85 4.51 -9.04
C PHE A 242 -15.54 3.87 -9.54
N ARG A 243 -15.22 2.62 -9.13
CA ARG A 243 -14.08 1.89 -9.70
C ARG A 243 -14.53 1.06 -10.90
N PHE A 244 -13.99 1.37 -12.07
CA PHE A 244 -14.25 0.66 -13.33
C PHE A 244 -12.96 -0.03 -13.81
N PRO A 245 -12.82 -1.36 -13.68
CA PRO A 245 -11.61 -2.05 -14.04
C PRO A 245 -11.46 -2.19 -15.57
N LEU A 246 -10.22 -2.09 -16.04
CA LEU A 246 -9.82 -2.36 -17.41
C LEU A 246 -8.49 -3.10 -17.46
N TRP A 247 -8.21 -3.74 -18.60
CA TRP A 247 -6.98 -4.45 -18.87
C TRP A 247 -6.33 -3.90 -20.12
N LEU A 248 -5.11 -3.40 -19.98
CA LEU A 248 -4.35 -2.79 -21.06
C LEU A 248 -3.08 -3.57 -21.34
N THR A 249 -2.87 -3.96 -22.60
CA THR A 249 -1.58 -4.48 -23.06
C THR A 249 -0.79 -3.35 -23.71
N VAL A 250 0.50 -3.24 -23.38
CA VAL A 250 1.44 -2.29 -23.99
C VAL A 250 2.58 -3.07 -24.63
N GLY A 251 2.76 -2.92 -25.94
CA GLY A 251 3.71 -3.75 -26.72
C GLY A 251 3.35 -5.23 -26.63
N ASP A 252 4.35 -6.07 -26.39
CA ASP A 252 4.20 -7.53 -26.28
C ASP A 252 4.06 -8.02 -24.82
N ARG A 253 3.74 -7.10 -23.89
CA ARG A 253 3.64 -7.42 -22.47
C ARG A 253 2.33 -8.14 -22.13
N VAL A 254 2.27 -8.73 -20.94
CA VAL A 254 1.02 -9.25 -20.38
C VAL A 254 0.06 -8.09 -20.09
N ALA A 255 -1.23 -8.33 -20.26
CA ALA A 255 -2.29 -7.36 -19.96
C ALA A 255 -2.19 -6.88 -18.50
N ILE A 256 -2.10 -5.57 -18.32
CA ILE A 256 -1.97 -4.92 -17.03
C ILE A 256 -3.37 -4.51 -16.54
N PRO A 257 -3.84 -5.04 -15.40
CA PRO A 257 -5.08 -4.59 -14.80
C PRO A 257 -4.92 -3.17 -14.21
N THR A 258 -5.88 -2.30 -14.45
CA THR A 258 -5.96 -0.97 -13.82
C THR A 258 -7.43 -0.54 -13.69
N THR A 259 -7.67 0.66 -13.17
CA THR A 259 -9.01 1.26 -13.07
C THR A 259 -9.06 2.58 -13.82
N ILE A 260 -10.21 2.89 -14.44
CA ILE A 260 -10.43 4.22 -15.03
C ILE A 260 -10.37 5.27 -13.92
N PRO A 261 -9.53 6.31 -14.05
CA PRO A 261 -9.61 7.47 -13.18
C PRO A 261 -10.96 8.18 -13.35
N VAL A 262 -11.73 8.29 -12.27
CA VAL A 262 -13.04 8.97 -12.27
C VAL A 262 -12.91 10.30 -11.55
N THR A 263 -13.15 11.39 -12.28
CA THR A 263 -13.08 12.75 -11.75
C THR A 263 -14.35 13.13 -10.99
N THR A 264 -14.33 14.26 -10.27
CA THR A 264 -15.54 14.81 -9.62
C THR A 264 -16.65 15.12 -10.63
N SER A 265 -16.28 15.52 -11.86
CA SER A 265 -17.27 15.75 -12.93
C SER A 265 -17.93 14.44 -13.37
N ASP A 266 -17.15 13.37 -13.53
CA ASP A 266 -17.65 12.05 -13.88
C ASP A 266 -18.58 11.51 -12.79
N ILE A 267 -18.20 11.67 -11.51
CA ILE A 267 -19.05 11.32 -10.37
C ILE A 267 -20.39 12.05 -10.46
N ALA A 268 -20.41 13.35 -10.75
CA ALA A 268 -21.66 14.10 -10.85
C ALA A 268 -22.59 13.57 -11.95
N HIS A 269 -22.05 13.14 -13.10
CA HIS A 269 -22.83 12.48 -14.15
C HIS A 269 -23.42 11.14 -13.66
N LEU A 270 -22.59 10.28 -13.08
CA LEU A 270 -22.99 8.96 -12.57
C LEU A 270 -24.04 9.05 -11.44
N GLU A 271 -23.89 10.02 -10.54
CA GLU A 271 -24.88 10.27 -9.49
C GLU A 271 -26.19 10.83 -10.05
N THR A 272 -26.12 11.70 -11.05
CA THR A 272 -27.32 12.19 -11.75
C THR A 272 -28.09 11.03 -12.41
N LEU A 273 -27.38 10.10 -13.05
CA LEU A 273 -27.98 8.88 -13.61
C LEU A 273 -28.65 8.06 -12.50
N ARG A 274 -27.94 7.78 -11.40
CA ARG A 274 -28.48 7.04 -10.25
C ARG A 274 -29.75 7.68 -9.71
N THR A 275 -29.73 8.98 -9.43
CA THR A 275 -30.89 9.69 -8.88
C THR A 275 -32.08 9.67 -9.83
N ARG A 276 -31.86 9.79 -11.15
CA ARG A 276 -32.96 9.75 -12.12
C ARG A 276 -33.59 8.37 -12.28
N ARG A 277 -32.81 7.30 -12.16
CA ARG A 277 -33.28 5.93 -12.44
C ARG A 277 -33.71 5.15 -11.19
N CYS A 278 -33.13 5.44 -10.03
CA CYS A 278 -33.40 4.71 -8.79
C CYS A 278 -34.12 5.55 -7.72
N GLY A 279 -34.30 6.86 -7.96
CA GLY A 279 -34.93 7.81 -7.03
C GLY A 279 -36.42 8.02 -7.27
#